data_AF-A0A2T4LJT3-F1
#
_entry.id   AF-A0A2T4LJT3-F1
#
_cell.length_a   1.000
_cell.length_b   1.000
_cell.length_c   1.000
_cell.angle_alpha   90.00
_cell.angle_beta   90.00
_cell.angle_gamma   90.00
#
_symmetry.space_group_name_H-M   'P 1'
#
loop_
_entity.id
_entity.type
_entity.pdbx_description
1 polymer ?
#
loop_
_entity_poly.entity_id
_entity_poly.type
_entity_poly.pdbx_seq_one_letter_code
_entity_poly.pdbx_strand_id
1 'polypeptide(L)'
;MLRRMMQALVGNENTSSVSLQALTEQFNVSSLHHKLLNAGDDIPLKSVDDASNFKKLSTGEPVLAAYKGQDVFAFSNYAKLVFSANGIPRWYENSNGVFDRLIIVPFNARIRGTDKEDPHLPEKVTTEEAKSYL
;
A
#
# COMPACT_ATOMS: atom_id res chain seq x y z
N MET A 1 11.79 6.48 -2.26
CA MET A 1 12.76 5.70 -3.07
C MET A 1 12.22 4.31 -3.35
N LEU A 2 12.05 3.46 -2.32
CA LEU A 2 11.49 2.10 -2.46
C LEU A 2 10.16 2.05 -3.21
N ARG A 3 9.22 2.96 -2.89
CA ARG A 3 7.95 3.11 -3.62
C ARG A 3 8.15 3.20 -5.14
N ARG A 4 9.10 4.02 -5.59
CA ARG A 4 9.38 4.24 -7.01
C ARG A 4 9.94 2.98 -7.67
N MET A 5 10.76 2.22 -6.94
CA MET A 5 11.29 0.94 -7.43
C MET A 5 10.16 -0.07 -7.66
N MET A 6 9.29 -0.26 -6.66
CA MET A 6 8.14 -1.16 -6.80
C MET A 6 7.19 -0.72 -7.91
N GLN A 7 6.93 0.58 -8.03
CA GLN A 7 6.14 1.17 -9.11
C GLN A 7 6.75 0.91 -10.50
N ALA A 8 8.06 1.05 -10.64
CA ALA A 8 8.77 0.81 -11.90
C ALA A 8 8.79 -0.68 -12.30
N LEU A 9 8.64 -1.59 -11.33
CA LEU A 9 8.51 -3.02 -11.58
C LEU A 9 7.09 -3.38 -12.06
N VAL A 10 6.05 -2.92 -11.36
CA VAL A 10 4.66 -3.33 -11.67
C VAL A 10 3.96 -2.44 -12.71
N GLY A 11 4.49 -1.25 -13.00
CA GLY A 11 3.86 -0.27 -13.88
C GLY A 11 2.93 0.71 -13.13
N ASN A 12 2.78 1.91 -13.70
CA ASN A 12 1.97 2.97 -13.10
C ASN A 12 0.48 2.64 -13.15
N GLU A 13 0.03 2.02 -14.24
CA GLU A 13 -1.33 1.55 -14.49
C GLU A 13 -1.77 0.47 -13.50
N ASN A 14 -0.84 -0.32 -12.96
CA ASN A 14 -1.11 -1.37 -11.98
C ASN A 14 -0.89 -0.92 -10.53
N THR A 15 -0.55 0.36 -10.32
CA THR A 15 -0.34 0.93 -8.99
C THR A 15 -1.48 1.87 -8.58
N SER A 16 -1.83 1.84 -7.30
CA SER A 16 -2.62 2.86 -6.60
C SER A 16 -1.85 3.41 -5.40
N SER A 17 -2.35 4.51 -4.83
CA SER A 17 -1.71 5.20 -3.70
C SER A 17 -2.72 5.60 -2.63
N VAL A 18 -3.67 4.70 -2.33
CA VAL A 18 -4.68 4.92 -1.29
C VAL A 18 -4.01 4.81 0.08
N SER A 19 -4.20 5.83 0.93
CA SER A 19 -3.68 5.82 2.30
C SER A 19 -4.47 4.85 3.18
N LEU A 20 -3.86 4.43 4.30
CA LEU A 20 -4.51 3.50 5.21
C LEU A 20 -5.85 4.04 5.75
N GLN A 21 -5.91 5.33 6.08
CA GLN A 21 -7.13 5.97 6.58
C GLN A 21 -8.22 6.06 5.51
N ALA A 22 -7.82 6.22 4.24
CA ALA A 22 -8.76 6.34 3.13
C ALA A 22 -9.44 5.00 2.78
N LEU A 23 -8.91 3.86 3.22
CA LEU A 23 -9.49 2.52 2.98
C LEU A 23 -10.83 2.29 3.69
N THR A 24 -11.24 3.17 4.60
CA THR A 24 -12.58 3.13 5.21
C THR A 24 -13.66 3.59 4.23
N GLU A 25 -13.31 4.35 3.20
CA GLU A 25 -14.26 4.91 2.23
C GLU A 25 -14.32 4.08 0.94
N GLN A 26 -15.52 3.62 0.59
CA GLN A 26 -15.78 2.80 -0.61
C GLN A 26 -15.29 3.41 -1.94
N PHE A 27 -15.31 4.74 -2.06
CA PHE A 27 -14.84 5.45 -3.25
C PHE A 27 -13.33 5.32 -3.41
N ASN A 28 -12.57 5.39 -2.31
CA ASN A 28 -11.13 5.22 -2.34
C ASN A 28 -10.77 3.75 -2.58
N VAL A 29 -11.53 2.82 -1.99
CA VAL A 29 -11.36 1.37 -2.22
C VAL A 29 -11.52 1.00 -3.69
N SER A 30 -12.38 1.69 -4.45
CA SER A 30 -12.52 1.48 -5.91
C SER A 30 -11.21 1.69 -6.68
N SER A 31 -10.27 2.47 -6.14
CA SER A 31 -8.96 2.72 -6.77
C SER A 31 -8.04 1.49 -6.72
N LEU A 32 -8.33 0.51 -5.86
CA LEU A 32 -7.63 -0.77 -5.79
C LEU A 32 -8.13 -1.76 -6.84
N HIS A 33 -9.29 -1.47 -7.45
CA HIS A 33 -9.85 -2.35 -8.47
C HIS A 33 -8.90 -2.44 -9.66
N HIS A 34 -8.60 -3.67 -10.07
CA HIS A 34 -7.62 -4.00 -11.10
C HIS A 34 -6.16 -3.58 -10.83
N LYS A 35 -5.74 -3.41 -9.56
CA LYS A 35 -4.35 -3.05 -9.20
C LYS A 35 -3.56 -4.21 -8.64
N LEU A 36 -2.25 -4.22 -8.91
CA LEU A 36 -1.29 -5.18 -8.35
C LEU A 36 -0.61 -4.65 -7.09
N LEU A 37 -0.45 -3.33 -6.98
CA LEU A 37 0.23 -2.68 -5.86
C LEU A 37 -0.59 -1.48 -5.39
N ASN A 38 -0.81 -1.40 -4.09
CA ASN A 38 -1.17 -0.14 -3.43
C ASN A 38 0.03 0.33 -2.62
N ALA A 39 0.62 1.46 -2.99
CA ALA A 39 1.70 2.07 -2.25
C ALA A 39 1.24 3.39 -1.61
N GLY A 40 0.67 3.27 -0.41
CA GLY A 40 0.20 4.40 0.38
C GLY A 40 1.36 5.02 1.15
N ASP A 41 1.56 6.32 1.01
CA ASP A 41 2.64 7.01 1.71
C ASP A 41 2.18 7.78 2.93
N ASP A 42 3.13 7.94 3.86
CA ASP A 42 3.05 8.88 4.98
C ASP A 42 1.81 8.67 5.85
N ILE A 43 1.62 7.44 6.36
CA ILE A 43 0.60 7.17 7.36
C ILE A 43 0.89 8.05 8.58
N PRO A 44 0.03 9.04 8.89
CA PRO A 44 0.19 9.81 10.10
C PRO A 44 -0.02 8.91 11.32
N LEU A 45 0.59 9.24 12.46
CA LEU A 45 0.36 8.56 13.76
C LEU A 45 -1.08 8.71 14.31
N LYS A 46 -2.02 9.13 13.46
CA LYS A 46 -3.45 9.13 13.77
C LYS A 46 -3.93 7.70 13.95
N SER A 47 -4.88 7.54 14.86
CA SER A 47 -5.53 6.26 15.05
C SER A 47 -6.31 5.83 13.82
N VAL A 48 -6.39 4.53 13.61
CA VAL A 48 -7.35 3.92 12.71
C VAL A 48 -8.49 3.37 13.57
N ASP A 49 -9.66 3.97 13.40
CA ASP A 49 -10.84 3.66 14.22
C ASP A 49 -11.61 2.43 13.69
N ASP A 50 -11.59 2.21 12.37
CA ASP A 50 -12.18 1.02 11.73
C ASP A 50 -11.18 0.36 10.78
N ALA A 51 -10.75 -0.84 11.15
CA ALA A 51 -9.85 -1.67 10.36
C ALA A 51 -10.57 -2.79 9.57
N SER A 52 -11.91 -2.79 9.52
CA SER A 52 -12.69 -3.86 8.92
C SER A 52 -12.37 -4.05 7.44
N ASN A 53 -12.34 -2.95 6.67
CA ASN A 53 -11.95 -3.01 5.26
C ASN A 53 -10.49 -3.44 5.09
N PHE A 54 -9.56 -2.92 5.90
CA PHE A 54 -8.16 -3.34 5.85
C PHE A 54 -8.01 -4.86 6.05
N LYS A 55 -8.72 -5.44 7.03
CA LYS A 55 -8.69 -6.89 7.28
C LYS A 55 -9.20 -7.70 6.11
N LYS A 56 -10.27 -7.25 5.44
CA LYS A 56 -10.82 -7.90 4.23
C LYS A 56 -9.90 -7.77 3.03
N LEU A 57 -9.38 -6.56 2.80
CA LEU A 57 -8.48 -6.27 1.68
C LEU A 57 -7.17 -7.06 1.76
N SER A 58 -6.64 -7.27 2.97
CA SER A 58 -5.42 -8.05 3.19
C SER A 58 -5.62 -9.56 3.10
N THR A 59 -6.84 -10.07 3.33
CA THR A 59 -7.18 -11.50 3.16
C THR A 59 -7.75 -11.86 1.78
N GLY A 60 -8.07 -10.86 0.95
CA GLY A 60 -8.69 -11.07 -0.36
C GLY A 60 -10.20 -11.33 -0.29
N GLU A 61 -10.83 -11.08 0.86
CA GLU A 61 -12.27 -11.15 0.99
C GLU A 61 -12.96 -10.10 0.10
N PRO A 62 -14.17 -10.39 -0.41
CA PRO A 62 -14.94 -9.42 -1.19
C PRO A 62 -15.20 -8.13 -0.39
N VAL A 63 -14.93 -6.99 -1.02
CA VAL A 63 -15.22 -5.66 -0.50
C VAL A 63 -16.15 -4.91 -1.44
N LEU A 64 -16.94 -3.99 -0.88
CA LEU A 64 -17.78 -3.09 -1.66
C LEU A 64 -17.00 -1.84 -2.04
N ALA A 65 -17.16 -1.42 -3.27
CA ALA A 65 -16.60 -0.19 -3.81
C ALA A 65 -17.58 0.48 -4.75
N ALA A 66 -17.39 1.78 -4.99
CA ALA A 66 -18.19 2.54 -5.92
C ALA A 66 -17.30 3.52 -6.68
N TYR A 67 -17.50 3.64 -7.98
CA TYR A 67 -16.99 4.80 -8.71
C TYR A 67 -17.94 5.98 -8.48
N LYS A 68 -17.41 7.21 -8.54
CA LYS A 68 -18.21 8.41 -8.29
C LYS A 68 -19.36 8.50 -9.30
N GLY A 69 -20.60 8.50 -8.80
CA GLY A 69 -21.80 8.58 -9.64
C GLY A 69 -22.17 7.27 -10.35
N GLN A 70 -21.62 6.13 -9.93
CA GLN A 70 -21.97 4.81 -10.45
C GLN A 70 -22.49 3.89 -9.33
N ASP A 71 -23.04 2.75 -9.73
CA ASP A 71 -23.51 1.72 -8.81
C ASP A 71 -22.37 1.11 -7.99
N VAL A 72 -22.74 0.61 -6.82
CA VAL A 72 -21.84 -0.15 -5.96
C VAL A 72 -21.56 -1.51 -6.60
N PHE A 73 -20.30 -1.91 -6.59
CA PHE A 73 -19.84 -3.22 -7.03
C PHE A 73 -19.01 -3.90 -5.95
N ALA A 74 -18.87 -5.23 -6.05
CA ALA A 74 -18.02 -6.02 -5.18
C ALA A 74 -16.81 -6.54 -5.95
N PHE A 75 -15.63 -6.55 -5.32
CA PHE A 75 -14.45 -7.22 -5.87
C PHE A 75 -13.58 -7.78 -4.76
N SER A 76 -12.75 -8.78 -5.10
CA SER A 76 -11.70 -9.30 -4.23
C SER A 76 -10.39 -8.60 -4.52
N ASN A 77 -9.81 -7.97 -3.50
CA ASN A 77 -8.52 -7.29 -3.65
C ASN A 77 -7.39 -8.32 -3.84
N TYR A 78 -6.61 -8.12 -4.89
CA TYR A 78 -5.34 -8.84 -5.10
C TYR A 78 -4.13 -7.90 -5.04
N ALA A 79 -4.34 -6.59 -4.89
CA ALA A 79 -3.26 -5.63 -4.77
C ALA A 79 -2.49 -5.88 -3.46
N LYS A 80 -1.16 -5.91 -3.54
CA LYS A 80 -0.30 -5.89 -2.36
C LYS A 80 -0.36 -4.51 -1.73
N LEU A 81 -0.76 -4.46 -0.46
CA LEU A 81 -0.85 -3.21 0.30
C LEU A 81 0.49 -2.94 0.98
N VAL A 82 1.18 -1.90 0.52
CA VAL A 82 2.44 -1.43 1.09
C VAL A 82 2.23 -0.02 1.61
N PHE A 83 2.66 0.20 2.84
CA PHE A 83 2.56 1.51 3.45
C PHE A 83 3.88 1.96 4.05
N SER A 84 4.20 3.24 3.86
CA SER A 84 5.28 3.91 4.58
C SER A 84 4.71 4.65 5.80
N ALA A 85 5.36 4.50 6.94
CA ALA A 85 4.96 5.14 8.18
C ALA A 85 6.19 5.51 9.02
N ASN A 86 6.13 6.63 9.73
CA ASN A 86 7.17 7.05 10.66
C ASN A 86 7.09 6.33 12.01
N GLY A 87 5.99 5.61 12.25
CA GLY A 87 5.77 4.76 13.41
C GLY A 87 4.57 3.88 13.15
N ILE A 88 4.43 2.83 13.96
CA ILE A 88 3.29 1.91 13.83
C ILE A 88 2.02 2.70 14.22
N PRO A 89 0.99 2.78 13.34
CA PRO A 89 -0.25 3.46 13.67
C PRO A 89 -0.92 2.76 14.86
N ARG A 90 -1.65 3.54 15.67
CA ARG A 90 -2.50 2.98 16.72
C ARG A 90 -3.80 2.48 16.12
N TRP A 91 -4.20 1.28 16.51
CA TRP A 91 -5.44 0.64 16.06
C TRP A 91 -6.41 0.54 17.23
N TYR A 92 -7.65 0.96 17.03
CA TYR A 92 -8.70 0.79 18.02
C TYR A 92 -9.50 -0.48 17.73
N GLU A 93 -9.02 -1.60 18.27
CA GLU A 93 -9.66 -2.89 18.06
C GLU A 93 -9.50 -3.81 19.27
N ASN A 94 -10.51 -4.66 19.48
CA ASN A 94 -10.59 -5.54 20.65
C ASN A 94 -9.79 -6.85 20.48
N SER A 95 -9.02 -6.99 19.40
CA SER A 95 -8.35 -8.24 19.02
C SER A 95 -7.02 -7.97 18.32
N ASN A 96 -6.19 -9.00 18.15
CA ASN A 96 -4.92 -8.93 17.39
C ASN A 96 -5.11 -9.00 15.86
N GLY A 97 -6.36 -8.98 15.37
CA GLY A 97 -6.68 -9.29 13.98
C GLY A 97 -5.92 -8.45 12.96
N VAL A 98 -5.64 -7.17 13.21
CA VAL A 98 -4.76 -6.40 12.32
C VAL A 98 -3.30 -6.78 12.44
N PHE A 99 -2.77 -6.93 13.65
CA PHE A 99 -1.36 -7.24 13.87
C PHE A 99 -0.96 -8.57 13.22
N ASP A 100 -1.84 -9.57 13.20
CA ASP A 100 -1.61 -10.85 12.53
C ASP A 100 -1.45 -10.74 11.00
N ARG A 101 -1.85 -9.60 10.41
CA ARG A 101 -1.78 -9.32 8.96
C ARG A 101 -0.64 -8.38 8.58
N LEU A 102 0.09 -7.82 9.55
CA LEU A 102 1.15 -6.85 9.32
C LEU A 102 2.52 -7.53 9.18
N ILE A 103 3.25 -7.14 8.14
CA ILE A 103 4.68 -7.41 8.03
C ILE A 103 5.40 -6.07 8.22
N ILE A 104 6.10 -5.94 9.35
CA ILE A 104 6.81 -4.71 9.71
C ILE A 104 8.27 -4.85 9.32
N VAL A 105 8.72 -4.01 8.40
CA VAL A 105 10.11 -3.94 7.95
C VAL A 105 10.73 -2.63 8.48
N PRO A 106 11.59 -2.67 9.51
CA PRO A 106 12.16 -1.46 10.09
C PRO A 106 13.29 -0.90 9.20
N PHE A 107 13.19 0.39 8.86
CA PHE A 107 14.22 1.13 8.11
C PHE A 107 15.14 1.89 9.08
N ASN A 108 16.09 1.18 9.68
CA ASN A 108 16.99 1.75 10.71
C ASN A 108 18.18 2.54 10.14
N ALA A 109 18.42 2.45 8.83
CA ALA A 109 19.53 3.12 8.16
C ALA A 109 19.09 4.48 7.60
N ARG A 110 19.78 5.55 8.00
CA ARG A 110 19.63 6.87 7.38
C ARG A 110 20.63 7.02 6.23
N ILE A 111 20.13 6.94 5.01
CA ILE A 111 20.94 7.07 3.79
C ILE A 111 20.96 8.52 3.30
N ARG A 112 19.86 9.26 3.46
CA ARG A 112 19.75 10.65 2.99
C ARG A 112 20.76 11.57 3.68
N GLY A 113 21.50 12.32 2.87
CA GLY A 113 22.56 13.24 3.29
C GLY A 113 23.89 12.55 3.64
N THR A 114 24.06 11.28 3.25
CA THR A 114 25.31 10.53 3.44
C THR A 114 25.98 10.24 2.11
N ASP A 115 27.24 9.84 2.15
CA ASP A 115 28.02 9.31 1.02
C ASP A 115 27.38 8.08 0.34
N LYS A 116 26.49 7.39 1.04
CA LYS A 116 25.72 6.25 0.54
C LYS A 116 24.44 6.64 -0.21
N GLU A 117 24.07 7.93 -0.24
CA GLU A 117 22.91 8.39 -0.99
C GLU A 117 23.21 8.35 -2.49
N ASP A 118 22.55 7.42 -3.18
CA ASP A 118 22.59 7.33 -4.64
C ASP A 118 21.23 7.66 -5.24
N PRO A 119 21.07 8.86 -5.85
CA PRO A 119 19.83 9.27 -6.49
C PRO A 119 19.39 8.36 -7.65
N HIS A 120 20.35 7.68 -8.30
CA HIS A 120 20.11 6.81 -9.47
C HIS A 120 19.90 5.35 -9.09
N LEU A 121 19.95 5.01 -7.79
CA LEU A 121 19.74 3.64 -7.35
C LEU A 121 18.39 3.04 -7.81
N PRO A 122 17.26 3.77 -7.93
CA PRO A 122 16.05 3.20 -8.52
C PRO A 122 16.25 2.70 -9.96
N GLU A 123 17.05 3.39 -10.77
CA GLU A 123 17.33 2.98 -12.15
C GLU A 123 18.28 1.78 -12.17
N LYS A 124 19.29 1.78 -11.29
CA LYS A 124 20.27 0.68 -11.17
C LYS A 124 19.65 -0.66 -10.80
N VAL A 125 18.54 -0.65 -10.06
CA VAL A 125 17.85 -1.87 -9.59
C VAL A 125 16.61 -2.24 -10.41
N THR A 126 16.18 -1.37 -11.32
CA THR A 126 15.02 -1.63 -12.21
C THR A 126 15.46 -1.74 -13.66
N THR A 127 16.45 -2.60 -13.89
CA THR A 127 16.93 -2.94 -15.23
C THR A 127 15.84 -3.64 -16.05
N GLU A 128 15.95 -3.61 -17.37
CA GLU A 128 15.00 -4.31 -18.26
C GLU A 128 14.99 -5.82 -17.99
N GLU A 129 16.15 -6.40 -17.66
CA GLU A 129 16.24 -7.78 -17.19
C GLU A 129 15.43 -8.00 -15.90
N ALA A 130 15.58 -7.14 -14.89
CA ALA A 130 14.82 -7.25 -13.64
C ALA A 130 13.30 -7.13 -13.85
N LYS A 131 12.86 -6.28 -14.79
CA LYS A 131 11.44 -6.14 -15.15
C LYS A 131 10.90 -7.36 -15.92
N SER A 132 11.74 -8.11 -16.62
CA SER A 132 11.32 -9.24 -17.46
C SER A 132 10.88 -10.50 -16.68
N TYR A 133 11.11 -10.54 -15.37
CA TYR A 133 10.74 -11.67 -14.49
C TYR A 133 9.33 -11.53 -13.87
N LEU A 134 8.50 -10.62 -14.38
CA LEU A 134 7.12 -10.37 -13.94
C LEU A 134 6.12 -10.86 -14.99
#